data_AF-A0A348AYS5-F1
#
_entry.id   AF-A0A348AYS5-F1
#
_cell.length_a   1.000
_cell.length_b   1.000
_cell.length_c   1.000
_cell.angle_alpha   90.00
_cell.angle_beta   90.00
_cell.angle_gamma   90.00
#
_symmetry.space_group_name_H-M   'P 1'
#
loop_
_entity.id
_entity.type
_entity.pdbx_description
1 polymer ?
#
loop_
_entity_poly.entity_id
_entity_poly.type
_entity_poly.pdbx_seq_one_letter_code
_entity_poly.pdbx_strand_id
1 'polypeptide(L)'
;MKSKVSIHELSRLGLTHDKTQFLEELRISSYVKVMFDNLFNSGRRSVISGVCKRIRRNGISTTLLLQSNDGYQVSVPVYSPLVKKLSLVDR
;
A
#
# COMPACT_ATOMS: atom_id res chain seq x y z
N MET A 1 -8.40 -16.32 18.09
CA MET A 1 -9.09 -16.54 16.80
C MET A 1 -8.53 -15.56 15.78
N LYS A 2 -7.88 -16.02 14.70
CA LYS A 2 -7.39 -15.14 13.63
C LYS A 2 -8.35 -15.27 12.44
N SER A 3 -9.29 -14.34 12.30
CA SER A 3 -10.16 -14.28 11.12
C SER A 3 -9.31 -13.93 9.90
N LYS A 4 -9.18 -14.91 9.00
CA LYS A 4 -8.47 -14.77 7.74
C LYS A 4 -9.47 -14.19 6.74
N VAL A 5 -9.61 -12.86 6.73
CA VAL A 5 -10.49 -12.15 5.78
C VAL A 5 -10.04 -12.52 4.37
N SER A 6 -10.96 -13.09 3.60
CA SER A 6 -10.71 -13.58 2.24
C SER A 6 -10.72 -12.44 1.23
N ILE A 7 -10.01 -12.59 0.11
CA ILE A 7 -9.96 -11.56 -0.95
C ILE A 7 -11.37 -11.22 -1.49
N HIS A 8 -12.29 -12.18 -1.48
CA HIS A 8 -13.69 -11.98 -1.87
C HIS A 8 -14.44 -11.00 -0.95
N GLU A 9 -14.12 -10.95 0.35
CA GLU A 9 -14.73 -10.01 1.29
C GLU A 9 -14.20 -8.58 1.10
N LEU A 10 -12.95 -8.43 0.66
CA LEU A 10 -12.36 -7.11 0.39
C LEU A 10 -13.08 -6.40 -0.77
N SER A 11 -13.43 -7.14 -1.82
CA SER A 11 -14.21 -6.62 -2.95
C SER A 11 -15.61 -6.15 -2.53
N ARG A 12 -16.27 -6.86 -1.60
CA ARG A 12 -17.58 -6.46 -1.03
C ARG A 12 -17.51 -5.18 -0.18
N LEU A 13 -16.36 -4.88 0.40
CA LEU A 13 -16.13 -3.70 1.24
C LEU A 13 -15.77 -2.44 0.45
N GLY A 14 -15.85 -2.47 -0.89
CA GLY A 14 -15.45 -1.32 -1.73
C GLY A 14 -13.95 -1.05 -1.70
N LEU A 15 -13.14 -2.02 -1.25
CA LEU A 15 -11.69 -1.94 -1.35
C LEU A 15 -11.32 -2.20 -2.81
N THR A 16 -10.83 -1.15 -3.45
CA THR A 16 -10.60 -1.06 -4.91
C THR A 16 -9.87 -2.29 -5.46
N HIS A 17 -10.43 -2.91 -6.50
CA HIS A 17 -9.85 -4.04 -7.24
C HIS A 17 -8.35 -3.82 -7.57
N ASP A 18 -8.00 -2.59 -7.95
CA ASP A 18 -6.63 -2.13 -8.25
C ASP A 18 -5.61 -2.40 -7.13
N LYS A 19 -6.01 -2.28 -5.85
CA LYS A 19 -5.11 -2.52 -4.72
C LYS A 19 -4.84 -4.00 -4.49
N THR A 20 -5.80 -4.85 -4.84
CA THR A 20 -5.65 -6.30 -4.76
C THR A 20 -4.73 -6.79 -5.88
N GLN A 21 -4.95 -6.36 -7.12
CA GLN A 21 -4.07 -6.69 -8.25
C GLN A 21 -2.63 -6.22 -8.00
N PHE A 22 -2.45 -5.00 -7.50
CA PHE A 22 -1.13 -4.49 -7.11
C PHE A 22 -0.40 -5.43 -6.12
N LEU A 23 -1.10 -6.00 -5.14
CA LEU A 23 -0.49 -6.90 -4.16
C LEU A 23 -0.10 -8.26 -4.75
N GLU A 24 -0.75 -8.71 -5.83
CA GLU A 24 -0.42 -9.94 -6.54
C GLU A 24 0.88 -9.80 -7.34
N GLU A 25 1.11 -8.63 -7.93
CA GLU A 25 2.32 -8.31 -8.69
C GLU A 25 3.49 -7.90 -7.77
N LEU A 26 3.21 -7.29 -6.63
CA LEU A 26 4.23 -6.79 -5.70
C LEU A 26 5.18 -7.91 -5.20
N ARG A 27 6.48 -7.63 -5.21
CA ARG A 27 7.53 -8.47 -4.62
C ARG A 27 8.34 -7.67 -3.59
N ILE A 28 9.05 -8.39 -2.72
CA ILE A 28 10.13 -7.77 -1.94
C ILE A 28 11.19 -7.27 -2.93
N SER A 29 11.80 -6.13 -2.63
CA SER A 29 12.74 -5.40 -3.48
C SER A 29 12.13 -4.63 -4.66
N SER A 30 10.81 -4.76 -4.92
CA SER A 30 10.12 -3.88 -5.88
C SER A 30 10.21 -2.42 -5.45
N TYR A 31 10.42 -1.51 -6.41
CA TYR A 31 10.29 -0.09 -6.16
C TYR A 31 8.82 0.32 -6.25
N VAL A 32 8.31 0.94 -5.20
CA VAL A 32 6.89 1.27 -5.05
C VAL A 32 6.73 2.77 -4.93
N LYS A 33 5.74 3.33 -5.63
CA LYS A 33 5.26 4.70 -5.47
C LYS A 33 3.87 4.68 -4.82
N VAL A 34 3.70 5.47 -3.78
CA VAL A 34 2.46 5.59 -3.00
C VAL A 34 1.99 7.03 -3.03
N MET A 35 0.76 7.25 -3.47
CA MET A 35 0.09 8.54 -3.41
C MET A 35 -0.98 8.51 -2.32
N PHE A 36 -0.98 9.51 -1.44
CA PHE A 36 -1.94 9.62 -0.35
C PHE A 36 -2.46 11.05 -0.16
N ASP A 37 -3.66 11.18 0.41
CA ASP A 37 -4.21 12.46 0.81
C ASP A 37 -3.46 12.98 2.03
N ASN A 38 -3.01 14.23 1.97
CA ASN A 38 -2.37 14.88 3.10
C ASN A 38 -3.42 15.52 4.01
N LEU A 39 -3.57 14.99 5.22
CA LEU A 39 -4.54 15.51 6.21
C LEU A 39 -4.16 16.89 6.75
N PHE A 40 -2.88 17.27 6.70
CA PHE A 40 -2.41 18.58 7.16
C PHE A 40 -2.44 19.65 6.07
N ASN A 41 -2.72 19.27 4.82
CA ASN A 41 -2.73 20.18 3.69
C ASN A 41 -3.90 19.78 2.78
N SER A 42 -5.11 20.14 3.22
CA SER A 42 -6.38 19.74 2.61
C SER A 42 -6.40 20.09 1.12
N GLY A 43 -6.63 19.06 0.29
CA GLY A 43 -6.64 19.17 -1.17
C GLY A 43 -5.30 18.87 -1.85
N ARG A 44 -4.20 18.73 -1.10
CA ARG A 44 -2.91 18.30 -1.66
C ARG A 44 -2.68 16.80 -1.46
N ARG A 45 -2.24 16.16 -2.55
CA ARG A 45 -1.77 14.77 -2.52
C ARG A 45 -0.26 14.75 -2.33
N SER A 46 0.19 13.90 -1.43
CA SER A 46 1.60 13.66 -1.18
C SER A 46 2.02 12.32 -1.80
N VAL A 47 3.30 12.20 -2.12
CA VAL A 47 3.88 11.01 -2.71
C VAL A 47 5.05 10.55 -1.86
N ILE A 48 5.07 9.26 -1.52
CA ILE A 48 6.23 8.57 -0.97
C ILE A 48 6.64 7.50 -1.97
N SER A 49 7.94 7.31 -2.14
CA SER A 49 8.46 6.20 -2.94
C SER A 49 9.61 5.52 -2.23
N GLY A 50 9.78 4.23 -2.49
CA GLY A 50 10.83 3.46 -1.86
C GLY A 50 10.80 1.99 -2.26
N VAL A 51 11.85 1.29 -1.87
CA VAL A 51 12.00 -0.14 -2.07
C VAL A 51 11.17 -0.88 -1.02
N CYS A 52 10.33 -1.81 -1.44
CA CYS A 52 9.59 -2.69 -0.54
C CYS A 52 10.54 -3.64 0.17
N LYS A 53 10.70 -3.49 1.48
CA LYS A 53 11.55 -4.35 2.33
C LYS A 53 10.77 -5.47 2.99
N ARG A 54 9.48 -5.25 3.26
CA ARG A 54 8.64 -6.26 3.91
C ARG A 54 7.18 -6.08 3.52
N ILE A 55 6.49 -7.20 3.36
CA ILE A 55 5.05 -7.27 3.11
C ILE A 55 4.43 -8.07 4.25
N ARG A 56 3.47 -7.49 4.99
CA ARG A 56 2.68 -8.21 5.99
C ARG A 56 1.25 -8.32 5.48
N ARG A 57 0.88 -9.47 4.92
CA ARG A 57 -0.46 -9.74 4.39
C ARG A 57 -1.38 -10.21 5.51
N ASN A 58 -2.36 -9.39 5.87
CA ASN A 58 -3.33 -9.70 6.93
C ASN A 58 -4.71 -9.12 6.57
N GLY A 59 -5.27 -9.55 5.42
CA GLY A 59 -6.54 -9.02 4.91
C GLY A 59 -6.50 -7.50 4.75
N ILE A 60 -7.49 -6.81 5.32
CA ILE A 60 -7.59 -5.34 5.33
C ILE A 60 -6.39 -4.66 6.02
N SER A 61 -5.76 -5.33 6.99
CA SER A 61 -4.63 -4.80 7.75
C SER A 61 -3.28 -5.05 7.06
N THR A 62 -3.30 -5.28 5.74
CA THR A 62 -2.08 -5.50 4.97
C THR A 62 -1.23 -4.22 4.95
N THR A 63 0.05 -4.39 5.32
CA THR A 63 1.01 -3.29 5.44
C THR A 63 2.29 -3.58 4.66
N LEU A 64 2.87 -2.52 4.07
CA LEU A 64 4.16 -2.55 3.38
C LEU A 64 5.18 -1.75 4.17
N LEU A 65 6.38 -2.28 4.34
CA LEU A 65 7.52 -1.49 4.82
C LEU A 65 8.33 -1.05 3.60
N LEU A 66 8.34 0.25 3.34
CA LEU A 66 9.12 0.87 2.27
C LEU A 66 10.35 1.55 2.87
N GLN A 67 11.51 1.39 2.22
CA GLN A 67 12.70 2.18 2.50
C GLN A 67 12.86 3.23 1.40
N SER A 68 12.81 4.51 1.76
CA SER A 68 13.04 5.62 0.83
C SER A 68 14.52 5.72 0.47
N ASN A 69 14.81 6.48 -0.60
CA ASN A 69 16.19 6.73 -1.03
C ASN A 69 17.00 7.51 0.01
N ASP A 70 16.33 8.34 0.82
CA ASP A 70 16.96 9.12 1.89
C ASP A 70 17.19 8.29 3.18
N GLY A 71 16.98 6.98 3.13
CA GLY A 71 17.22 6.05 4.23
C GLY A 71 16.08 5.91 5.24
N TYR A 72 15.02 6.71 5.14
CA TYR A 72 13.85 6.59 6.00
C TYR A 72 13.05 5.33 5.70
N GLN A 73 12.41 4.77 6.73
CA GLN A 73 11.47 3.65 6.59
C GLN A 73 10.05 4.10 6.88
N VAL A 74 9.12 3.70 6.02
CA VAL A 74 7.71 4.07 6.10
C VAL A 74 6.85 2.81 6.05
N SER A 75 5.94 2.68 7.02
CA SER A 75 4.91 1.63 7.01
C SER A 75 3.65 2.15 6.33
N VAL A 76 3.27 1.53 5.22
CA VAL A 76 2.13 1.93 4.39
C VAL A 76 0.97 0.95 4.56
N PRO A 77 -0.17 1.38 5.12
CA PRO A 77 -1.39 0.57 5.17
C PRO A 77 -2.09 0.58 3.80
N VAL A 78 -2.03 -0.53 3.08
CA VAL A 78 -2.46 -0.64 1.67
C VAL A 78 -3.91 -0.22 1.47
N TYR A 79 -4.79 -0.74 2.33
CA TYR A 79 -6.22 -0.53 2.25
C TYR A 79 -6.70 0.72 3.00
N SER A 80 -5.79 1.58 3.48
CA SER A 80 -6.18 2.85 4.08
C SER A 80 -6.92 3.75 3.06
N PRO A 81 -7.98 4.45 3.47
CA PRO A 81 -8.69 5.41 2.60
C PRO A 81 -7.83 6.62 2.23
N LEU A 82 -6.77 6.88 3.00
CA LEU A 82 -5.80 7.94 2.69
C LEU A 82 -4.93 7.55 1.50
N VAL A 83 -4.67 6.25 1.29
CA VAL A 83 -3.88 5.76 0.16
C VAL A 83 -4.74 5.75 -1.10
N LYS A 84 -4.44 6.64 -2.04
CA LYS A 84 -5.19 6.82 -3.28
C LYS A 84 -4.68 5.99 -4.42
N LYS A 85 -3.36 5.81 -4.51
CA LYS A 85 -2.75 5.03 -5.58
C LYS A 85 -1.49 4.34 -5.08
N LEU A 86 -1.34 3.09 -5.50
CA LEU A 86 -0.14 2.29 -5.36
C LEU A 86 0.31 1.91 -6.77
N SER A 87 1.60 2.01 -7.05
CA SER A 87 2.15 1.64 -8.36
C SER A 87 3.53 1.05 -8.20
N LEU A 88 3.78 -0.02 -8.95
CA LEU A 88 5.12 -0.54 -9.18
C LEU A 88 5.81 0.40 -10.17
N VAL A 89 7.10 0.64 -9.95
CA VAL A 89 7.93 1.40 -10.88
C VAL A 89 8.96 0.41 -11.42
N ASP A 90 8.85 0.07 -12.69
CA ASP A 90 9.92 -0.65 -13.39
C ASP A 90 11.15 0.25 -13.46
N ARG A 91 12.31 -0.35 -13.17
CA ARG A 91 13.62 0.30 -13.27
C ARG A 91 14.16 0.14 -14.67
#